data_AF-A0A6P8HU32-F1
#
_entry.id   AF-A0A6P8HU32-F1
#
_cell.length_a   1.000
_cell.length_b   1.000
_cell.length_c   1.000
_cell.angle_alpha   90.00
_cell.angle_beta   90.00
_cell.angle_gamma   90.00
#
_symmetry.space_group_name_H-M   'P 1'
#
loop_
_entity.id
_entity.type
_entity.pdbx_description
1 polymer ?
#
loop_
_entity_poly.entity_id
_entity_poly.type
_entity_poly.pdbx_seq_one_letter_code
_entity_poly.pdbx_strand_id
1 'polypeptide(L)'
;MCFHSFSLQNNCNCSKHSICKFNFAQETHRCECKPGFTGNSCEIHINECASNPCQNGGSCQDRVNSHNCTCAAGFTGSNCEKDIDDCASNPCQNGGSCQDQVNSYNCTCAAGFTGAECQTDIDDCASNPCQNGGSCQDRANSHNCTCATGFTGVNCQTDIDDCACNPCQNGGSCQDRVNSYNCTCATGFTGVNCQTDIDECASNPCQNGGSCQDHVDSYNCTCAAGFTGVNCQTDIDECASNPCQNGGSCQDQVNSYNCTCATGFTGTNCQTDINDCAFNPCQNGGSCQDQVNSYNCTCAAGFTGSDCQTDIDECASNPCQNGGSCRDRVNSYNCTCDAGFTGVNCQTDIDECASNPCQNGGSCQDHVNSYNCTCAAGFTGAECQTDIDECASNPCQNGGSCQDRVNSYNCACAAEFVGEHCELAIEWLKVGSAVCIGSKNDQFGNFTIPVACHVLNFKLVYVSGGGITWTTGNTKAYWGTTNRRNNKDLNLHITDADNNRISPPPDFPLTYAKLGFLIYQLPGVTNMDPDLTFPELSPPLAVTAGKEFRIWVDQDLNNEWENDNEGQTCADVWIKKY
;
A
#
# COMPACT_ATOMS: atom_id res chain seq x y z
N MET A 1 -34.90 242.55 -21.55
CA MET A 1 -34.11 242.72 -20.31
C MET A 1 -34.10 241.39 -19.56
N CYS A 2 -32.91 240.97 -19.12
CA CYS A 2 -32.60 240.08 -17.98
C CYS A 2 -33.41 238.79 -17.68
N PHE A 3 -32.68 237.66 -17.78
CA PHE A 3 -32.63 236.39 -17.01
C PHE A 3 -33.87 235.77 -16.33
N HIS A 4 -34.28 234.56 -16.79
CA HIS A 4 -34.61 233.35 -15.98
C HIS A 4 -34.89 232.06 -16.83
N SER A 5 -34.64 230.90 -16.19
CA SER A 5 -34.58 229.46 -16.55
C SER A 5 -35.54 228.81 -17.58
N PHE A 6 -35.08 227.73 -18.26
CA PHE A 6 -35.90 226.60 -18.76
C PHE A 6 -35.12 225.25 -18.92
N SER A 7 -35.86 224.14 -18.76
CA SER A 7 -35.49 222.70 -18.71
C SER A 7 -35.97 221.93 -19.96
N LEU A 8 -35.29 220.84 -20.38
CA LEU A 8 -35.72 219.88 -21.44
C LEU A 8 -35.38 218.41 -21.06
N GLN A 9 -36.29 217.45 -21.37
CA GLN A 9 -36.39 216.02 -20.93
C GLN A 9 -35.75 214.94 -21.87
N ASN A 10 -35.54 213.71 -21.32
CA ASN A 10 -34.97 212.44 -21.86
C ASN A 10 -35.85 211.59 -22.84
N ASN A 11 -35.26 210.68 -23.68
CA ASN A 11 -35.96 209.68 -24.54
C ASN A 11 -35.14 208.37 -24.90
N CYS A 12 -35.39 207.16 -24.31
CA CYS A 12 -34.78 205.79 -24.63
C CYS A 12 -35.88 204.72 -24.83
N ASN A 13 -35.81 203.78 -25.79
CA ASN A 13 -36.87 202.77 -26.09
C ASN A 13 -36.31 201.32 -26.29
N CYS A 14 -36.36 200.44 -25.26
CA CYS A 14 -35.87 199.05 -25.25
C CYS A 14 -36.85 198.09 -24.51
N SER A 15 -36.89 196.78 -24.83
CA SER A 15 -37.81 195.82 -24.14
C SER A 15 -37.35 195.40 -22.74
N LYS A 16 -38.25 194.79 -21.96
CA LYS A 16 -37.97 194.31 -20.59
C LYS A 16 -36.91 193.21 -20.48
N HIS A 17 -36.56 192.54 -21.59
CA HIS A 17 -35.53 191.51 -21.63
C HIS A 17 -34.16 192.06 -22.05
N SER A 18 -34.00 193.38 -21.96
CA SER A 18 -32.80 194.10 -22.36
C SER A 18 -32.39 195.22 -21.38
N ILE A 19 -31.20 195.79 -21.59
CA ILE A 19 -30.68 196.95 -20.85
C ILE A 19 -30.33 198.08 -21.84
N CYS A 20 -30.84 199.31 -21.64
CA CYS A 20 -30.61 200.50 -22.51
C CYS A 20 -29.24 201.15 -22.19
N LYS A 21 -28.43 201.49 -23.21
CA LYS A 21 -27.14 202.21 -23.08
C LYS A 21 -27.13 203.45 -23.97
N PHE A 22 -26.79 204.63 -23.43
CA PHE A 22 -26.72 205.91 -24.15
C PHE A 22 -25.29 206.35 -24.51
N ASN A 23 -25.15 207.08 -25.61
CA ASN A 23 -23.92 207.73 -26.05
C ASN A 23 -24.10 209.27 -26.12
N PHE A 24 -23.49 209.98 -25.16
CA PHE A 24 -23.64 211.43 -25.00
C PHE A 24 -22.87 212.27 -26.03
N ALA A 25 -21.93 211.68 -26.78
CA ALA A 25 -21.16 212.42 -27.80
C ALA A 25 -21.91 212.56 -29.15
N GLN A 26 -22.95 211.75 -29.38
CA GLN A 26 -23.68 211.67 -30.65
C GLN A 26 -25.21 211.70 -30.50
N GLU A 27 -25.73 211.88 -29.28
CA GLU A 27 -27.18 211.82 -28.99
C GLU A 27 -27.87 210.50 -29.47
N THR A 28 -27.26 209.31 -29.25
CA THR A 28 -27.80 207.97 -29.66
C THR A 28 -27.87 206.91 -28.53
N HIS A 29 -28.64 205.81 -28.66
CA HIS A 29 -28.76 204.68 -27.68
C HIS A 29 -28.89 203.25 -28.28
N ARG A 30 -28.60 202.16 -27.53
CA ARG A 30 -28.74 200.71 -27.92
C ARG A 30 -29.24 199.76 -26.79
N CYS A 31 -29.81 198.60 -27.13
CA CYS A 31 -30.28 197.54 -26.19
C CYS A 31 -29.40 196.27 -26.21
N GLU A 32 -29.22 195.59 -25.07
CA GLU A 32 -28.43 194.33 -24.95
C GLU A 32 -29.29 193.21 -24.31
N CYS A 33 -29.38 192.02 -24.94
CA CYS A 33 -30.36 190.96 -24.63
C CYS A 33 -29.91 189.94 -23.56
N LYS A 34 -30.85 189.41 -22.76
CA LYS A 34 -30.59 188.27 -21.85
C LYS A 34 -30.47 186.92 -22.60
N PRO A 35 -29.71 185.93 -22.08
CA PRO A 35 -29.57 184.59 -22.69
C PRO A 35 -30.90 183.89 -22.94
N GLY A 36 -31.01 183.16 -24.06
CA GLY A 36 -32.26 182.57 -24.54
C GLY A 36 -33.13 183.52 -25.40
N PHE A 37 -32.74 184.80 -25.50
CA PHE A 37 -33.44 185.80 -26.30
C PHE A 37 -32.53 186.55 -27.28
N THR A 38 -33.08 187.00 -28.41
CA THR A 38 -32.39 187.72 -29.48
C THR A 38 -33.32 188.79 -30.12
N GLY A 39 -32.81 189.58 -31.07
CA GLY A 39 -33.55 190.67 -31.74
C GLY A 39 -33.08 192.07 -31.33
N ASN A 40 -33.39 193.08 -32.14
CA ASN A 40 -32.86 194.44 -31.97
C ASN A 40 -33.40 195.17 -30.74
N SER A 41 -34.55 194.75 -30.24
CA SER A 41 -35.12 195.14 -28.95
C SER A 41 -35.23 193.94 -27.99
N CYS A 42 -34.60 192.81 -28.32
CA CYS A 42 -34.58 191.56 -27.55
C CYS A 42 -35.96 190.88 -27.39
N GLU A 43 -36.70 190.78 -28.49
CA GLU A 43 -38.08 190.29 -28.55
C GLU A 43 -38.26 188.81 -28.96
N ILE A 44 -37.22 188.10 -29.41
CA ILE A 44 -37.32 186.75 -29.99
C ILE A 44 -36.73 185.69 -29.04
N HIS A 45 -37.38 184.53 -28.87
CA HIS A 45 -36.88 183.37 -28.10
C HIS A 45 -36.17 182.32 -28.99
N ILE A 46 -35.10 181.68 -28.50
CA ILE A 46 -34.34 180.63 -29.22
C ILE A 46 -35.00 179.24 -28.99
N ASN A 47 -34.95 178.33 -29.97
CA ASN A 47 -35.46 176.94 -29.84
C ASN A 47 -34.30 175.94 -29.91
N GLU A 48 -34.04 175.23 -28.81
CA GLU A 48 -32.93 174.31 -28.60
C GLU A 48 -33.15 172.90 -29.17
N CYS A 49 -34.40 172.46 -29.38
CA CYS A 49 -34.69 171.15 -29.99
C CYS A 49 -34.38 171.06 -31.48
N ALA A 50 -34.12 172.18 -32.17
CA ALA A 50 -33.75 172.19 -33.58
C ALA A 50 -32.44 171.42 -33.89
N SER A 51 -31.62 171.14 -32.87
CA SER A 51 -30.37 170.39 -32.97
C SER A 51 -30.52 168.85 -32.88
N ASN A 52 -31.75 168.34 -32.69
CA ASN A 52 -32.07 166.91 -32.52
C ASN A 52 -31.19 166.14 -31.52
N PRO A 53 -31.21 166.51 -30.22
CA PRO A 53 -30.32 165.92 -29.22
C PRO A 53 -30.73 164.52 -28.73
N CYS A 54 -31.98 164.07 -28.93
CA CYS A 54 -32.48 162.77 -28.44
C CYS A 54 -32.14 161.63 -29.43
N GLN A 55 -31.42 160.60 -28.95
CA GLN A 55 -30.98 159.43 -29.73
C GLN A 55 -31.98 158.27 -29.64
N ASN A 56 -31.73 157.19 -30.39
CA ASN A 56 -32.47 155.92 -30.33
C ASN A 56 -34.00 156.06 -30.39
N GLY A 57 -34.47 156.95 -31.27
CA GLY A 57 -35.89 157.20 -31.48
C GLY A 57 -36.58 158.02 -30.38
N GLY A 58 -35.82 158.65 -29.47
CA GLY A 58 -36.35 159.50 -28.42
C GLY A 58 -36.95 160.82 -28.91
N SER A 59 -37.97 161.34 -28.21
CA SER A 59 -38.68 162.59 -28.58
C SER A 59 -38.22 163.80 -27.76
N CYS A 60 -37.95 164.94 -28.43
CA CYS A 60 -37.43 166.19 -27.83
C CYS A 60 -38.50 167.22 -27.50
N GLN A 61 -38.41 167.86 -26.34
CA GLN A 61 -39.21 169.03 -25.94
C GLN A 61 -38.36 170.26 -25.62
N ASP A 62 -38.69 171.40 -26.24
CA ASP A 62 -37.97 172.68 -26.15
C ASP A 62 -38.30 173.47 -24.87
N ARG A 63 -37.31 174.16 -24.29
CA ARG A 63 -37.42 175.00 -23.09
C ARG A 63 -36.44 176.17 -23.16
N VAL A 64 -36.72 177.24 -22.40
CA VAL A 64 -35.82 178.41 -22.33
C VAL A 64 -34.39 177.99 -21.95
N ASN A 65 -33.46 178.04 -22.90
CA ASN A 65 -32.05 177.67 -22.74
C ASN A 65 -31.83 176.18 -22.36
N SER A 66 -32.75 175.25 -22.71
CA SER A 66 -32.70 173.82 -22.34
C SER A 66 -33.61 172.93 -23.23
N HIS A 67 -33.40 171.60 -23.25
CA HIS A 67 -34.35 170.61 -23.82
C HIS A 67 -34.52 169.38 -22.89
N ASN A 68 -35.50 168.51 -23.19
CA ASN A 68 -35.71 167.23 -22.50
C ASN A 68 -36.07 166.10 -23.48
N CYS A 69 -35.55 164.89 -23.26
CA CYS A 69 -35.78 163.70 -24.09
C CYS A 69 -36.64 162.64 -23.39
N THR A 70 -37.50 161.97 -24.15
CA THR A 70 -38.26 160.79 -23.71
C THR A 70 -37.88 159.58 -24.56
N CYS A 71 -37.50 158.46 -23.93
CA CYS A 71 -36.85 157.31 -24.58
C CYS A 71 -37.82 156.19 -24.97
N ALA A 72 -37.49 155.46 -26.04
CA ALA A 72 -38.19 154.24 -26.43
C ALA A 72 -37.88 153.08 -25.46
N ALA A 73 -38.76 152.07 -25.38
CA ALA A 73 -38.56 150.89 -24.53
C ALA A 73 -37.26 150.16 -24.89
N GLY A 74 -36.52 149.70 -23.89
CA GLY A 74 -35.16 149.16 -24.03
C GLY A 74 -34.05 150.21 -23.89
N PHE A 75 -34.35 151.52 -23.93
CA PHE A 75 -33.33 152.57 -23.82
C PHE A 75 -33.53 153.52 -22.63
N THR A 76 -32.42 154.05 -22.10
CA THR A 76 -32.35 154.99 -20.98
C THR A 76 -31.24 156.03 -21.19
N GLY A 77 -31.13 157.00 -20.28
CA GLY A 77 -30.17 158.11 -20.38
C GLY A 77 -30.83 159.44 -20.75
N SER A 78 -30.14 160.56 -20.50
CA SER A 78 -30.69 161.90 -20.67
C SER A 78 -30.98 162.26 -22.13
N ASN A 79 -30.29 161.60 -23.07
CA ASN A 79 -30.53 161.69 -24.50
C ASN A 79 -30.92 160.31 -25.08
N CYS A 80 -31.36 159.38 -24.23
CA CYS A 80 -31.75 158.01 -24.62
C CYS A 80 -30.62 157.17 -25.23
N GLU A 81 -29.38 157.45 -24.82
CA GLU A 81 -28.17 156.91 -25.43
C GLU A 81 -27.75 155.51 -24.94
N LYS A 82 -28.38 154.98 -23.89
CA LYS A 82 -27.98 153.70 -23.26
C LYS A 82 -29.02 152.62 -23.47
N ASP A 83 -28.59 151.44 -23.90
CA ASP A 83 -29.41 150.21 -23.93
C ASP A 83 -29.53 149.61 -22.52
N ILE A 84 -30.67 148.96 -22.22
CA ILE A 84 -30.93 148.29 -20.94
C ILE A 84 -30.44 146.84 -21.06
N ASP A 85 -29.53 146.42 -20.18
CA ASP A 85 -29.01 145.04 -20.13
C ASP A 85 -30.04 144.08 -19.51
N ASP A 86 -30.70 143.28 -20.34
CA ASP A 86 -31.72 142.30 -19.98
C ASP A 86 -31.12 141.04 -19.31
N CYS A 87 -29.82 140.79 -19.47
CA CYS A 87 -29.09 139.70 -18.81
C CYS A 87 -28.73 140.00 -17.36
N ALA A 88 -28.82 141.25 -16.89
CA ALA A 88 -28.49 141.63 -15.51
C ALA A 88 -29.30 140.88 -14.44
N SER A 89 -30.46 140.34 -14.81
CA SER A 89 -31.34 139.55 -13.92
C SER A 89 -30.94 138.06 -13.79
N ASN A 90 -29.91 137.60 -14.53
CA ASN A 90 -29.47 136.20 -14.62
C ASN A 90 -30.60 135.20 -14.93
N PRO A 91 -31.29 135.32 -16.08
CA PRO A 91 -32.43 134.46 -16.40
C PRO A 91 -32.04 133.01 -16.75
N CYS A 92 -30.80 132.75 -17.18
CA CYS A 92 -30.36 131.40 -17.56
C CYS A 92 -29.97 130.56 -16.33
N GLN A 93 -30.66 129.44 -16.14
CA GLN A 93 -30.47 128.50 -15.03
C GLN A 93 -29.41 127.43 -15.36
N ASN A 94 -29.05 126.59 -14.37
CA ASN A 94 -28.19 125.41 -14.52
C ASN A 94 -26.85 125.66 -15.26
N GLY A 95 -26.23 126.81 -14.98
CA GLY A 95 -24.95 127.19 -15.60
C GLY A 95 -25.04 127.60 -17.08
N GLY A 96 -26.25 127.87 -17.59
CA GLY A 96 -26.45 128.43 -18.92
C GLY A 96 -25.88 129.84 -19.05
N SER A 97 -25.40 130.19 -20.25
CA SER A 97 -24.84 131.52 -20.55
C SER A 97 -25.88 132.44 -21.20
N CYS A 98 -26.00 133.68 -20.69
CA CYS A 98 -26.96 134.68 -21.16
C CYS A 98 -26.34 135.62 -22.21
N GLN A 99 -27.10 135.93 -23.25
CA GLN A 99 -26.77 136.93 -24.27
C GLN A 99 -27.85 138.03 -24.32
N ASP A 100 -27.42 139.28 -24.12
CA ASP A 100 -28.26 140.47 -24.07
C ASP A 100 -28.74 140.90 -25.46
N GLN A 101 -29.98 141.39 -25.56
CA GLN A 101 -30.60 141.90 -26.78
C GLN A 101 -31.49 143.10 -26.45
N VAL A 102 -31.91 143.88 -27.45
CA VAL A 102 -32.79 145.04 -27.21
C VAL A 102 -34.15 144.57 -26.70
N ASN A 103 -34.42 144.76 -25.40
CA ASN A 103 -35.67 144.39 -24.71
C ASN A 103 -35.95 142.87 -24.75
N SER A 104 -34.92 142.02 -24.74
CA SER A 104 -34.97 140.55 -24.74
C SER A 104 -33.61 139.92 -24.38
N TYR A 105 -33.57 138.62 -24.06
CA TYR A 105 -32.33 137.85 -23.86
C TYR A 105 -32.37 136.46 -24.52
N ASN A 106 -31.24 135.77 -24.64
CA ASN A 106 -31.14 134.39 -25.10
C ASN A 106 -30.19 133.54 -24.25
N CYS A 107 -30.57 132.30 -23.92
CA CYS A 107 -29.79 131.37 -23.10
C CYS A 107 -29.19 130.21 -23.90
N THR A 108 -27.90 129.93 -23.70
CA THR A 108 -27.25 128.71 -24.20
C THR A 108 -26.97 127.75 -23.06
N CYS A 109 -27.52 126.54 -23.11
CA CYS A 109 -27.50 125.58 -22.01
C CYS A 109 -26.21 124.76 -21.93
N ALA A 110 -25.79 124.42 -20.70
CA ALA A 110 -24.72 123.45 -20.46
C ALA A 110 -25.16 122.03 -20.86
N ALA A 111 -24.20 121.14 -21.15
CA ALA A 111 -24.48 119.75 -21.49
C ALA A 111 -25.27 119.05 -20.36
N GLY A 112 -26.31 118.31 -20.73
CA GLY A 112 -27.26 117.70 -19.79
C GLY A 112 -28.52 118.56 -19.51
N PHE A 113 -28.61 119.80 -20.00
CA PHE A 113 -29.78 120.66 -19.76
C PHE A 113 -30.39 121.21 -21.05
N THR A 114 -31.70 121.47 -21.02
CA THR A 114 -32.52 122.01 -22.12
C THR A 114 -33.59 122.99 -21.61
N GLY A 115 -34.35 123.59 -22.53
CA GLY A 115 -35.35 124.62 -22.23
C GLY A 115 -34.86 126.05 -22.50
N ALA A 116 -35.80 126.99 -22.60
CA ALA A 116 -35.52 128.39 -22.97
C ALA A 116 -34.65 129.14 -21.96
N GLU A 117 -34.70 128.73 -20.68
CA GLU A 117 -33.88 129.24 -19.60
C GLU A 117 -32.93 128.14 -19.07
N CYS A 118 -32.76 127.05 -19.82
CA CYS A 118 -31.94 125.89 -19.42
C CYS A 118 -32.42 125.20 -18.13
N GLN A 119 -33.72 125.30 -17.84
CA GLN A 119 -34.33 124.86 -16.59
C GLN A 119 -34.61 123.34 -16.52
N THR A 120 -34.49 122.61 -17.63
CA THR A 120 -34.88 121.20 -17.72
C THR A 120 -33.65 120.30 -17.83
N ASP A 121 -33.51 119.33 -16.92
CA ASP A 121 -32.49 118.27 -17.00
C ASP A 121 -32.87 117.26 -18.10
N ILE A 122 -31.89 116.74 -18.85
CA ILE A 122 -32.08 115.73 -19.87
C ILE A 122 -32.13 114.36 -19.17
N ASP A 123 -33.26 113.66 -19.30
CA ASP A 123 -33.42 112.30 -18.75
C ASP A 123 -32.56 111.28 -19.52
N ASP A 124 -31.39 110.97 -18.98
CA ASP A 124 -30.42 110.02 -19.53
C ASP A 124 -30.93 108.56 -19.45
N CYS A 125 -31.95 108.30 -18.63
CA CYS A 125 -32.61 107.00 -18.52
C CYS A 125 -33.66 106.72 -19.60
N ALA A 126 -34.13 107.73 -20.34
CA ALA A 126 -35.13 107.57 -21.40
C ALA A 126 -34.72 106.56 -22.50
N SER A 127 -33.41 106.37 -22.69
CA SER A 127 -32.85 105.41 -23.66
C SER A 127 -32.79 103.96 -23.16
N ASN A 128 -33.21 103.68 -21.91
CA ASN A 128 -33.09 102.40 -21.21
C ASN A 128 -31.68 101.77 -21.28
N PRO A 129 -30.64 102.49 -20.80
CA PRO A 129 -29.26 102.01 -20.93
C PRO A 129 -28.93 100.79 -20.04
N CYS A 130 -29.70 100.55 -18.97
CA CYS A 130 -29.48 99.44 -18.05
C CYS A 130 -30.05 98.13 -18.60
N GLN A 131 -29.18 97.14 -18.81
CA GLN A 131 -29.51 95.82 -19.36
C GLN A 131 -29.92 94.85 -18.24
N ASN A 132 -30.38 93.66 -18.64
CA ASN A 132 -30.64 92.51 -17.75
C ASN A 132 -31.54 92.82 -16.53
N GLY A 133 -32.56 93.66 -16.73
CA GLY A 133 -33.50 94.04 -15.68
C GLY A 133 -32.93 95.03 -14.64
N GLY A 134 -31.77 95.65 -14.92
CA GLY A 134 -31.21 96.71 -14.09
C GLY A 134 -32.11 97.94 -14.02
N SER A 135 -32.16 98.59 -12.86
CA SER A 135 -32.93 99.82 -12.64
C SER A 135 -32.09 101.06 -12.92
N CYS A 136 -32.58 101.95 -13.79
CA CYS A 136 -31.88 103.18 -14.16
C CYS A 136 -32.24 104.34 -13.22
N GLN A 137 -31.22 105.05 -12.75
CA GLN A 137 -31.36 106.30 -12.04
C GLN A 137 -30.70 107.43 -12.83
N ASP A 138 -31.50 108.44 -13.18
CA ASP A 138 -31.07 109.64 -13.89
C ASP A 138 -30.19 110.53 -13.00
N ARG A 139 -29.18 111.17 -13.60
CA ARG A 139 -28.29 112.14 -12.94
C ARG A 139 -27.93 113.21 -13.96
N ALA A 140 -27.51 114.38 -13.46
CA ALA A 140 -27.06 115.46 -14.34
C ALA A 140 -25.95 114.98 -15.30
N ASN A 141 -26.28 114.89 -16.60
CA ASN A 141 -25.40 114.47 -17.68
C ASN A 141 -24.77 113.06 -17.51
N SER A 142 -25.45 112.15 -16.78
CA SER A 142 -25.06 110.73 -16.66
C SER A 142 -26.21 109.89 -16.09
N HIS A 143 -26.12 108.57 -16.21
CA HIS A 143 -27.03 107.64 -15.53
C HIS A 143 -26.27 106.71 -14.57
N ASN A 144 -27.00 106.10 -13.65
CA ASN A 144 -26.47 105.02 -12.80
C ASN A 144 -27.39 103.80 -12.84
N CYS A 145 -26.85 102.64 -13.19
CA CYS A 145 -27.59 101.39 -13.21
C CYS A 145 -27.42 100.62 -11.90
N THR A 146 -28.53 100.23 -11.29
CA THR A 146 -28.55 99.28 -10.18
C THR A 146 -28.84 97.89 -10.75
N CYS A 147 -27.86 97.00 -10.72
CA CYS A 147 -27.98 95.70 -11.38
C CYS A 147 -28.84 94.72 -10.58
N ALA A 148 -29.59 93.89 -11.30
CA ALA A 148 -30.23 92.72 -10.73
C ALA A 148 -29.17 91.72 -10.23
N THR A 149 -29.53 90.90 -9.24
CA THR A 149 -28.65 89.86 -8.70
C THR A 149 -28.16 88.93 -9.82
N GLY A 150 -26.86 88.67 -9.88
CA GLY A 150 -26.22 87.89 -10.96
C GLY A 150 -25.57 88.73 -12.05
N PHE A 151 -25.78 90.06 -12.10
CA PHE A 151 -25.18 90.92 -13.13
C PHE A 151 -24.27 92.01 -12.56
N THR A 152 -23.28 92.41 -13.35
CA THR A 152 -22.31 93.46 -13.04
C THR A 152 -21.98 94.32 -14.27
N GLY A 153 -21.15 95.35 -14.09
CA GLY A 153 -20.80 96.33 -15.11
C GLY A 153 -21.65 97.59 -15.07
N VAL A 154 -21.17 98.64 -15.74
CA VAL A 154 -21.77 100.00 -15.71
C VAL A 154 -23.24 100.01 -16.18
N ASN A 155 -23.57 99.15 -17.13
CA ASN A 155 -24.92 99.00 -17.67
C ASN A 155 -25.52 97.62 -17.33
N CYS A 156 -24.98 96.92 -16.34
CA CYS A 156 -25.41 95.57 -15.95
C CYS A 156 -25.32 94.53 -17.07
N GLN A 157 -24.38 94.74 -18.00
CA GLN A 157 -24.25 93.94 -19.22
C GLN A 157 -23.51 92.61 -19.01
N THR A 158 -22.82 92.44 -17.89
CA THR A 158 -21.95 91.29 -17.65
C THR A 158 -22.62 90.35 -16.65
N ASP A 159 -22.83 89.09 -17.04
CA ASP A 159 -23.23 88.03 -16.11
C ASP A 159 -22.05 87.71 -15.17
N ILE A 160 -22.33 87.49 -13.89
CA ILE A 160 -21.32 87.12 -12.89
C ILE A 160 -21.04 85.63 -13.07
N ASP A 161 -19.79 85.28 -13.39
CA ASP A 161 -19.36 83.89 -13.51
C ASP A 161 -19.37 83.19 -12.16
N ASP A 162 -20.46 82.48 -11.86
CA ASP A 162 -20.68 81.72 -10.63
C ASP A 162 -19.78 80.46 -10.56
N CYS A 163 -19.13 80.08 -11.67
CA CYS A 163 -18.15 79.00 -11.73
C CYS A 163 -16.72 79.43 -11.39
N ALA A 164 -16.42 80.73 -11.29
CA ALA A 164 -15.07 81.25 -11.05
C ALA A 164 -14.40 80.72 -9.76
N CYS A 165 -15.20 80.37 -8.75
CA CYS A 165 -14.72 79.79 -7.49
C CYS A 165 -14.59 78.26 -7.50
N ASN A 166 -14.81 77.59 -8.64
CA ASN A 166 -14.81 76.13 -8.79
C ASN A 166 -15.70 75.41 -7.76
N PRO A 167 -17.03 75.65 -7.76
CA PRO A 167 -17.92 75.05 -6.77
C PRO A 167 -18.06 73.52 -6.92
N CYS A 168 -17.81 72.97 -8.11
CA CYS A 168 -17.92 71.53 -8.38
C CYS A 168 -16.68 70.76 -7.90
N GLN A 169 -16.91 69.71 -7.11
CA GLN A 169 -15.87 68.84 -6.55
C GLN A 169 -15.69 67.57 -7.40
N ASN A 170 -14.68 66.76 -7.07
CA ASN A 170 -14.47 65.41 -7.63
C ASN A 170 -14.46 65.34 -9.17
N GLY A 171 -13.89 66.36 -9.81
CA GLY A 171 -13.80 66.42 -11.28
C GLY A 171 -15.12 66.76 -12.00
N GLY A 172 -16.14 67.22 -11.27
CA GLY A 172 -17.39 67.70 -11.85
C GLY A 172 -17.18 68.93 -12.75
N SER A 173 -17.91 68.99 -13.86
CA SER A 173 -17.88 70.11 -14.80
C SER A 173 -18.89 71.19 -14.41
N CYS A 174 -18.43 72.43 -14.26
CA CYS A 174 -19.27 73.57 -13.88
C CYS A 174 -19.90 74.24 -15.10
N GLN A 175 -21.21 74.49 -15.04
CA GLN A 175 -21.93 75.31 -16.00
C GLN A 175 -22.48 76.55 -15.29
N ASP A 176 -22.05 77.72 -15.77
CA ASP A 176 -22.48 79.03 -15.29
C ASP A 176 -23.95 79.30 -15.65
N ARG A 177 -24.67 79.99 -14.76
CA ARG A 177 -26.06 80.44 -14.94
C ARG A 177 -26.24 81.76 -14.22
N VAL A 178 -27.33 82.46 -14.53
CA VAL A 178 -27.65 83.72 -13.84
C VAL A 178 -27.87 83.46 -12.34
N ASN A 179 -27.00 84.02 -11.50
CA ASN A 179 -27.06 83.95 -10.02
C ASN A 179 -27.17 82.50 -9.49
N SER A 180 -26.60 81.54 -10.23
CA SER A 180 -26.58 80.12 -9.89
C SER A 180 -25.56 79.38 -10.75
N TYR A 181 -25.24 78.15 -10.38
CA TYR A 181 -24.41 77.28 -11.20
C TYR A 181 -25.04 75.88 -11.23
N ASN A 182 -24.60 75.06 -12.17
CA ASN A 182 -24.96 73.65 -12.23
C ASN A 182 -23.71 72.79 -12.39
N CYS A 183 -23.50 71.85 -11.48
CA CYS A 183 -22.40 70.89 -11.57
C CYS A 183 -22.87 69.61 -12.26
N THR A 184 -22.14 69.20 -13.29
CA THR A 184 -22.32 67.90 -13.95
C THR A 184 -21.27 66.95 -13.38
N CYS A 185 -21.70 65.98 -12.58
CA CYS A 185 -20.78 65.11 -11.85
C CYS A 185 -20.10 64.09 -12.75
N ALA A 186 -18.85 63.76 -12.43
CA ALA A 186 -18.17 62.60 -12.98
C ALA A 186 -18.87 61.31 -12.52
N THR A 187 -18.67 60.20 -13.24
CA THR A 187 -19.22 58.90 -12.83
C THR A 187 -18.72 58.53 -11.43
N GLY A 188 -19.56 57.88 -10.64
CA GLY A 188 -19.30 57.61 -9.21
C GLY A 188 -19.66 58.74 -8.25
N PHE A 189 -20.01 59.96 -8.68
CA PHE A 189 -20.33 61.07 -7.77
C PHE A 189 -21.74 61.65 -7.94
N THR A 190 -22.29 62.18 -6.85
CA THR A 190 -23.61 62.82 -6.78
C THR A 190 -23.62 64.03 -5.85
N GLY A 191 -24.76 64.72 -5.78
CA GLY A 191 -24.96 65.94 -5.00
C GLY A 191 -24.78 67.22 -5.83
N VAL A 192 -25.25 68.35 -5.27
CA VAL A 192 -25.27 69.67 -5.95
C VAL A 192 -23.88 70.11 -6.40
N ASN A 193 -22.85 69.77 -5.63
CA ASN A 193 -21.45 70.10 -5.90
C ASN A 193 -20.64 68.86 -6.24
N CYS A 194 -21.28 67.73 -6.55
CA CYS A 194 -20.61 66.44 -6.78
C CYS A 194 -19.77 65.96 -5.59
N GLN A 195 -20.14 66.36 -4.38
CA GLN A 195 -19.37 66.15 -3.16
C GLN A 195 -19.55 64.76 -2.56
N THR A 196 -20.54 63.99 -3.02
CA THR A 196 -20.91 62.71 -2.43
C THR A 196 -20.51 61.59 -3.38
N ASP A 197 -19.64 60.69 -2.91
CA ASP A 197 -19.37 59.42 -3.58
C ASP A 197 -20.64 58.55 -3.54
N ILE A 198 -20.94 57.89 -4.66
CA ILE A 198 -22.05 56.95 -4.73
C ILE A 198 -21.59 55.68 -4.04
N ASP A 199 -22.33 55.20 -3.06
CA ASP A 199 -22.05 53.91 -2.41
C ASP A 199 -22.57 52.77 -3.31
N GLU A 200 -21.71 52.17 -4.13
CA GLU A 200 -22.07 51.03 -4.97
C GLU A 200 -22.44 49.79 -4.14
N CYS A 201 -21.93 49.70 -2.91
CA CYS A 201 -22.23 48.61 -1.98
C CYS A 201 -23.64 48.69 -1.36
N ALA A 202 -24.32 49.84 -1.41
CA ALA A 202 -25.68 50.02 -0.89
C ALA A 202 -26.70 49.05 -1.53
N SER A 203 -26.43 48.57 -2.75
CA SER A 203 -27.25 47.59 -3.46
C SER A 203 -27.02 46.13 -3.02
N ASN A 204 -26.06 45.87 -2.12
CA ASN A 204 -25.59 44.55 -1.70
C ASN A 204 -25.22 43.62 -2.87
N PRO A 205 -24.27 44.02 -3.74
CA PRO A 205 -23.93 43.25 -4.94
C PRO A 205 -23.24 41.91 -4.62
N CYS A 206 -22.55 41.80 -3.47
CA CYS A 206 -21.84 40.60 -3.06
C CYS A 206 -22.79 39.55 -2.47
N GLN A 207 -22.86 38.39 -3.11
CA GLN A 207 -23.72 37.27 -2.71
C GLN A 207 -23.01 36.35 -1.71
N ASN A 208 -23.74 35.37 -1.18
CA ASN A 208 -23.20 34.26 -0.38
C ASN A 208 -22.33 34.69 0.83
N GLY A 209 -22.68 35.81 1.47
CA GLY A 209 -21.96 36.34 2.62
C GLY A 209 -20.63 37.04 2.27
N GLY A 210 -20.39 37.36 1.00
CA GLY A 210 -19.25 38.17 0.59
C GLY A 210 -19.29 39.59 1.17
N SER A 211 -18.13 40.13 1.53
CA SER A 211 -17.99 41.50 2.03
C SER A 211 -17.78 42.46 0.87
N CYS A 212 -18.60 43.51 0.81
CA CYS A 212 -18.48 44.55 -0.21
C CYS A 212 -17.53 45.66 0.24
N GLN A 213 -16.65 46.08 -0.66
CA GLN A 213 -15.81 47.26 -0.51
C GLN A 213 -16.14 48.26 -1.62
N ASP A 214 -16.52 49.45 -1.18
CA ASP A 214 -16.90 50.58 -2.02
C ASP A 214 -15.68 51.27 -2.63
N HIS A 215 -15.79 51.69 -3.89
CA HIS A 215 -14.76 52.40 -4.64
C HIS A 215 -15.41 53.36 -5.64
N VAL A 216 -14.71 54.41 -6.05
CA VAL A 216 -15.26 55.36 -7.04
C VAL A 216 -15.67 54.62 -8.34
N ASP A 217 -16.96 54.70 -8.69
CA ASP A 217 -17.57 54.11 -9.90
C ASP A 217 -17.40 52.58 -10.00
N SER A 218 -17.13 51.91 -8.88
CA SER A 218 -16.83 50.47 -8.86
C SER A 218 -16.96 49.87 -7.46
N TYR A 219 -16.94 48.54 -7.36
CA TYR A 219 -16.88 47.87 -6.06
C TYR A 219 -16.06 46.59 -6.19
N ASN A 220 -15.58 46.10 -5.06
CA ASN A 220 -14.94 44.80 -4.96
C ASN A 220 -15.65 43.93 -3.93
N CYS A 221 -15.95 42.69 -4.31
CA CYS A 221 -16.44 41.68 -3.38
C CYS A 221 -15.29 40.80 -2.90
N THR A 222 -15.14 40.71 -1.58
CA THR A 222 -14.31 39.69 -0.94
C THR A 222 -15.18 38.50 -0.59
N CYS A 223 -15.00 37.38 -1.28
CA CYS A 223 -15.85 36.22 -1.11
C CYS A 223 -15.58 35.47 0.19
N ALA A 224 -16.64 34.95 0.81
CA ALA A 224 -16.53 33.97 1.86
C ALA A 224 -15.86 32.69 1.32
N ALA A 225 -15.22 31.93 2.21
CA ALA A 225 -14.59 30.66 1.82
C ALA A 225 -15.63 29.73 1.17
N GLY A 226 -15.24 29.04 0.09
CA GLY A 226 -16.14 28.21 -0.73
C GLY A 226 -16.80 28.94 -1.91
N PHE A 227 -16.67 30.26 -2.05
CA PHE A 227 -17.28 31.00 -3.17
C PHE A 227 -16.26 31.75 -4.02
N THR A 228 -16.61 31.94 -5.30
CA THR A 228 -15.83 32.67 -6.30
C THR A 228 -16.71 33.47 -7.26
N GLY A 229 -16.08 34.21 -8.18
CA GLY A 229 -16.74 35.13 -9.11
C GLY A 229 -16.77 36.57 -8.61
N VAL A 230 -17.08 37.50 -9.52
CA VAL A 230 -17.06 38.95 -9.25
C VAL A 230 -17.99 39.34 -8.11
N ASN A 231 -19.13 38.67 -7.99
CA ASN A 231 -20.14 38.91 -6.97
C ASN A 231 -20.24 37.74 -5.98
N CYS A 232 -19.24 36.87 -5.93
CA CYS A 232 -19.25 35.66 -5.09
C CYS A 232 -20.43 34.72 -5.38
N GLN A 233 -20.95 34.75 -6.61
CA GLN A 233 -22.15 34.04 -7.02
C GLN A 233 -21.92 32.56 -7.33
N THR A 234 -20.66 32.15 -7.47
CA THR A 234 -20.30 30.80 -7.91
C THR A 234 -19.77 30.02 -6.71
N ASP A 235 -20.42 28.91 -6.38
CA ASP A 235 -19.89 27.92 -5.43
C ASP A 235 -18.67 27.23 -6.03
N ILE A 236 -17.63 27.01 -5.25
CA ILE A 236 -16.43 26.30 -5.68
C ILE A 236 -16.73 24.82 -5.61
N ASP A 237 -16.69 24.14 -6.76
CA ASP A 237 -16.85 22.68 -6.80
C ASP A 237 -15.58 22.00 -6.24
N GLU A 238 -15.60 21.63 -4.96
CA GLU A 238 -14.50 20.90 -4.31
C GLU A 238 -14.33 19.48 -4.86
N CYS A 239 -15.39 18.91 -5.43
CA CYS A 239 -15.38 17.60 -6.09
C CYS A 239 -14.69 17.60 -7.46
N ALA A 240 -14.46 18.75 -8.10
CA ALA A 240 -13.77 18.85 -9.39
C ALA A 240 -12.34 18.26 -9.35
N SER A 241 -11.73 18.20 -8.18
CA SER A 241 -10.41 17.59 -7.95
C SER A 241 -10.43 16.06 -7.82
N ASN A 242 -11.62 15.44 -7.83
CA ASN A 242 -11.86 14.01 -7.56
C ASN A 242 -11.21 13.51 -6.25
N PRO A 243 -11.55 14.08 -5.09
CA PRO A 243 -10.90 13.74 -3.82
C PRO A 243 -11.27 12.34 -3.30
N CYS A 244 -12.43 11.79 -3.68
CA CYS A 244 -12.89 10.48 -3.24
C CYS A 244 -12.20 9.35 -4.01
N GLN A 245 -11.53 8.46 -3.29
CA GLN A 245 -10.78 7.33 -3.86
C GLN A 245 -11.65 6.07 -3.96
N ASN A 246 -11.11 5.02 -4.59
CA ASN A 246 -11.67 3.66 -4.59
C ASN A 246 -13.15 3.58 -5.04
N GLY A 247 -13.53 4.40 -6.01
CA GLY A 247 -14.90 4.43 -6.54
C GLY A 247 -15.93 5.12 -5.63
N GLY A 248 -15.48 5.84 -4.60
CA GLY A 248 -16.35 6.68 -3.77
C GLY A 248 -17.01 7.80 -4.58
N SER A 249 -18.28 8.08 -4.26
CA SER A 249 -19.02 9.20 -4.87
C SER A 249 -18.81 10.49 -4.07
N CYS A 250 -18.37 11.53 -4.76
CA CYS A 250 -18.16 12.85 -4.18
C CYS A 250 -19.45 13.67 -4.20
N GLN A 251 -19.78 14.29 -3.08
CA GLN A 251 -20.83 15.28 -2.96
C GLN A 251 -20.24 16.61 -2.53
N ASP A 252 -20.41 17.61 -3.40
CA ASP A 252 -19.98 18.98 -3.18
C ASP A 252 -20.76 19.65 -2.05
N GLN A 253 -20.09 20.47 -1.25
CA GLN A 253 -20.66 21.22 -0.13
C GLN A 253 -19.95 22.57 -0.01
N VAL A 254 -20.56 23.57 0.61
CA VAL A 254 -19.90 24.87 0.74
C VAL A 254 -18.57 24.75 1.50
N ASN A 255 -17.45 25.08 0.83
CA ASN A 255 -16.09 25.05 1.38
C ASN A 255 -15.64 23.67 1.91
N SER A 256 -16.26 22.59 1.42
CA SER A 256 -16.00 21.23 1.88
C SER A 256 -16.56 20.19 0.92
N TYR A 257 -16.30 18.91 1.16
CA TYR A 257 -16.92 17.84 0.38
C TYR A 257 -17.18 16.65 1.28
N ASN A 258 -18.09 15.79 0.85
CA ASN A 258 -18.35 14.53 1.51
C ASN A 258 -18.20 13.37 0.53
N CYS A 259 -17.41 12.35 0.91
CA CYS A 259 -17.26 11.13 0.14
C CYS A 259 -18.16 10.03 0.68
N THR A 260 -19.04 9.52 -0.18
CA THR A 260 -19.78 8.29 0.09
C THR A 260 -18.97 7.11 -0.45
N CYS A 261 -18.43 6.30 0.45
CA CYS A 261 -17.54 5.19 0.08
C CYS A 261 -18.30 4.02 -0.53
N ALA A 262 -17.66 3.39 -1.52
CA ALA A 262 -18.10 2.09 -2.00
C ALA A 262 -17.99 1.05 -0.87
N THR A 263 -18.81 -0.01 -0.92
CA THR A 263 -18.72 -1.13 0.01
C THR A 263 -17.30 -1.69 0.08
N GLY A 264 -16.79 -1.90 1.29
CA GLY A 264 -15.42 -2.33 1.56
C GLY A 264 -14.44 -1.20 1.88
N PHE A 265 -14.78 0.07 1.69
CA PHE A 265 -13.86 1.19 1.98
C PHE A 265 -14.36 2.12 3.08
N THR A 266 -13.43 2.77 3.76
CA THR A 266 -13.66 3.73 4.84
C THR A 266 -12.64 4.89 4.81
N GLY A 267 -12.81 5.84 5.72
CA GLY A 267 -12.02 7.08 5.81
C GLY A 267 -12.67 8.24 5.05
N THR A 268 -12.22 9.46 5.36
CA THR A 268 -12.79 10.71 4.81
C THR A 268 -12.81 10.75 3.28
N ASN A 269 -11.81 10.15 2.64
CA ASN A 269 -11.66 10.13 1.19
C ASN A 269 -11.80 8.69 0.65
N CYS A 270 -12.38 7.77 1.43
CA CYS A 270 -12.51 6.36 1.08
C CYS A 270 -11.18 5.67 0.76
N GLN A 271 -10.08 6.17 1.34
CA GLN A 271 -8.72 5.73 1.05
C GLN A 271 -8.31 4.43 1.75
N THR A 272 -9.10 4.00 2.74
CA THR A 272 -8.76 2.86 3.59
C THR A 272 -9.65 1.68 3.25
N ASP A 273 -9.04 0.57 2.86
CA ASP A 273 -9.74 -0.71 2.73
C ASP A 273 -10.12 -1.24 4.13
N ILE A 274 -11.34 -1.73 4.28
CA ILE A 274 -11.83 -2.29 5.54
C ILE A 274 -11.21 -3.67 5.68
N ASN A 275 -10.43 -3.85 6.76
CA ASN A 275 -9.82 -5.14 7.04
C ASN A 275 -10.88 -6.17 7.49
N ASP A 276 -11.34 -6.98 6.56
CA ASP A 276 -12.34 -8.04 6.76
C ASP A 276 -11.79 -9.20 7.61
N CYS A 277 -10.46 -9.29 7.77
CA CYS A 277 -9.79 -10.24 8.67
C CYS A 277 -9.74 -9.80 10.14
N ALA A 278 -10.14 -8.57 10.48
CA ALA A 278 -10.00 -8.03 11.84
C ALA A 278 -10.71 -8.85 12.93
N PHE A 279 -11.76 -9.58 12.56
CA PHE A 279 -12.53 -10.43 13.47
C PHE A 279 -12.14 -11.91 13.43
N ASN A 280 -11.07 -12.27 12.72
CA ASN A 280 -10.57 -13.63 12.55
C ASN A 280 -11.66 -14.63 12.06
N PRO A 281 -12.20 -14.44 10.84
CA PRO A 281 -13.25 -15.31 10.32
C PRO A 281 -12.79 -16.74 10.03
N CYS A 282 -11.50 -16.96 9.74
CA CYS A 282 -10.95 -18.27 9.45
C CYS A 282 -10.80 -19.13 10.71
N GLN A 283 -11.43 -20.31 10.71
CA GLN A 283 -11.41 -21.26 11.82
C GLN A 283 -10.22 -22.23 11.72
N ASN A 284 -10.04 -23.04 12.77
CA ASN A 284 -9.09 -24.17 12.80
C ASN A 284 -7.64 -23.83 12.41
N GLY A 285 -7.19 -22.61 12.74
CA GLY A 285 -5.83 -22.14 12.44
C GLY A 285 -5.62 -21.73 10.98
N GLY A 286 -6.69 -21.53 10.20
CA GLY A 286 -6.61 -20.96 8.85
C GLY A 286 -6.04 -19.54 8.85
N SER A 287 -5.26 -19.23 7.81
CA SER A 287 -4.69 -17.89 7.62
C SER A 287 -5.64 -17.02 6.80
N CYS A 288 -6.00 -15.85 7.34
CA CYS A 288 -6.89 -14.91 6.67
C CYS A 288 -6.11 -13.96 5.76
N GLN A 289 -6.57 -13.81 4.52
CA GLN A 289 -6.15 -12.76 3.61
C GLN A 289 -7.30 -11.80 3.37
N ASP A 290 -7.04 -10.53 3.66
CA ASP A 290 -7.95 -9.43 3.45
C ASP A 290 -8.17 -9.17 1.96
N GLN A 291 -9.41 -8.89 1.56
CA GLN A 291 -9.78 -8.48 0.21
C GLN A 291 -10.80 -7.35 0.28
N VAL A 292 -11.08 -6.71 -0.85
CA VAL A 292 -12.07 -5.63 -0.89
C VAL A 292 -13.47 -6.21 -0.62
N ASN A 293 -14.09 -5.81 0.50
CA ASN A 293 -15.44 -6.23 0.92
C ASN A 293 -15.61 -7.76 0.98
N SER A 294 -14.53 -8.48 1.27
CA SER A 294 -14.50 -9.94 1.40
C SER A 294 -13.17 -10.38 2.03
N TYR A 295 -13.08 -11.65 2.37
CA TYR A 295 -11.83 -12.25 2.83
C TYR A 295 -11.65 -13.61 2.16
N ASN A 296 -10.43 -14.10 2.17
CA ASN A 296 -10.12 -15.45 1.73
C ASN A 296 -9.34 -16.20 2.82
N CYS A 297 -9.84 -17.37 3.21
CA CYS A 297 -9.18 -18.23 4.18
C CYS A 297 -8.32 -19.28 3.47
N THR A 298 -7.03 -19.29 3.79
CA THR A 298 -6.15 -20.40 3.45
C THR A 298 -6.14 -21.39 4.60
N CYS A 299 -6.78 -22.55 4.40
CA CYS A 299 -6.94 -23.55 5.45
C CYS A 299 -5.65 -24.27 5.80
N ALA A 300 -5.50 -24.57 7.09
CA ALA A 300 -4.49 -25.49 7.55
C ALA A 300 -4.75 -26.89 6.95
N ALA A 301 -3.70 -27.68 6.78
CA ALA A 301 -3.82 -29.04 6.27
C ALA A 301 -4.80 -29.85 7.15
N GLY A 302 -5.68 -30.64 6.52
CA GLY A 302 -6.76 -31.36 7.19
C GLY A 302 -8.10 -30.61 7.26
N PHE A 303 -8.18 -29.33 6.88
CA PHE A 303 -9.44 -28.56 6.91
C PHE A 303 -9.85 -28.03 5.53
N THR A 304 -11.15 -27.86 5.33
CA THR A 304 -11.77 -27.33 4.11
C THR A 304 -12.98 -26.43 4.43
N GLY A 305 -13.58 -25.85 3.38
CA GLY A 305 -14.66 -24.86 3.47
C GLY A 305 -14.16 -23.42 3.34
N SER A 306 -15.08 -22.49 3.12
CA SER A 306 -14.79 -21.05 2.95
C SER A 306 -14.12 -20.42 4.15
N ASP A 307 -14.43 -20.93 5.35
CA ASP A 307 -13.93 -20.44 6.63
C ASP A 307 -13.08 -21.51 7.33
N CYS A 308 -12.66 -22.55 6.61
CA CYS A 308 -11.91 -23.70 7.14
C CYS A 308 -12.63 -24.43 8.28
N GLN A 309 -13.96 -24.40 8.26
CA GLN A 309 -14.82 -24.93 9.32
C GLN A 309 -14.99 -26.45 9.29
N THR A 310 -14.64 -27.10 8.18
CA THR A 310 -14.91 -28.52 7.95
C THR A 310 -13.62 -29.31 8.07
N ASP A 311 -13.57 -30.28 8.98
CA ASP A 311 -12.49 -31.28 9.04
C ASP A 311 -12.63 -32.25 7.85
N ILE A 312 -11.52 -32.57 7.21
CA ILE A 312 -11.48 -33.50 6.07
C ILE A 312 -11.50 -34.91 6.63
N ASP A 313 -12.53 -35.69 6.28
CA ASP A 313 -12.58 -37.10 6.65
C ASP A 313 -11.59 -37.91 5.79
N GLU A 314 -10.39 -38.17 6.31
CA GLU A 314 -9.37 -38.95 5.61
C GLU A 314 -9.76 -40.44 5.50
N CYS A 315 -10.70 -40.92 6.32
CA CYS A 315 -11.23 -42.27 6.27
C CYS A 315 -12.23 -42.48 5.12
N ALA A 316 -12.79 -41.42 4.51
CA ALA A 316 -13.73 -41.52 3.39
C ALA A 316 -13.15 -42.28 2.18
N SER A 317 -11.82 -42.29 2.04
CA SER A 317 -11.10 -43.04 1.00
C SER A 317 -10.93 -44.53 1.29
N ASN A 318 -11.35 -45.00 2.47
CA ASN A 318 -11.13 -46.36 2.99
C ASN A 318 -9.65 -46.80 2.93
N PRO A 319 -8.72 -46.07 3.58
CA PRO A 319 -7.29 -46.34 3.46
C PRO A 319 -6.84 -47.63 4.15
N CYS A 320 -7.59 -48.11 5.15
CA CYS A 320 -7.28 -49.33 5.90
C CYS A 320 -7.68 -50.58 5.11
N GLN A 321 -6.70 -51.45 4.84
CA GLN A 321 -6.86 -52.68 4.09
C GLN A 321 -7.18 -53.86 5.03
N ASN A 322 -7.50 -55.01 4.44
CA ASN A 322 -7.67 -56.29 5.15
C ASN A 322 -8.65 -56.25 6.34
N GLY A 323 -9.72 -55.45 6.23
CA GLY A 323 -10.76 -55.35 7.27
C GLY A 323 -10.44 -54.35 8.40
N GLY A 324 -9.28 -53.70 8.38
CA GLY A 324 -8.87 -52.75 9.41
C GLY A 324 -9.86 -51.58 9.60
N SER A 325 -10.09 -51.19 10.84
CA SER A 325 -10.98 -50.09 11.21
C SER A 325 -10.26 -48.75 11.11
N CYS A 326 -10.81 -47.82 10.32
CA CYS A 326 -10.26 -46.47 10.16
C CYS A 326 -10.79 -45.52 11.22
N ARG A 327 -9.90 -44.72 11.81
CA ARG A 327 -10.25 -43.59 12.67
C ARG A 327 -9.64 -42.30 12.12
N ASP A 328 -10.53 -41.37 11.80
CA ASP A 328 -10.21 -40.04 11.32
C ASP A 328 -9.48 -39.19 12.36
N ARG A 329 -8.58 -38.32 11.90
CA ARG A 329 -7.80 -37.37 12.70
C ARG A 329 -7.45 -36.16 11.83
N VAL A 330 -7.26 -34.98 12.42
CA VAL A 330 -6.83 -33.81 11.63
C VAL A 330 -5.60 -34.10 10.76
N ASN A 331 -5.76 -33.99 9.42
CA ASN A 331 -4.72 -34.18 8.40
C ASN A 331 -4.05 -35.56 8.42
N SER A 332 -4.71 -36.58 8.98
CA SER A 332 -4.14 -37.91 9.15
C SER A 332 -5.21 -38.95 9.46
N TYR A 333 -4.86 -40.22 9.40
CA TYR A 333 -5.77 -41.26 9.86
C TYR A 333 -4.98 -42.29 10.66
N ASN A 334 -5.72 -43.11 11.41
CA ASN A 334 -5.15 -44.25 12.10
C ASN A 334 -5.96 -45.49 11.77
N CYS A 335 -5.28 -46.50 11.22
CA CYS A 335 -5.87 -47.81 11.04
C CYS A 335 -5.59 -48.68 12.27
N THR A 336 -6.66 -49.26 12.81
CA THR A 336 -6.56 -50.37 13.76
C THR A 336 -6.68 -51.67 12.98
N CYS A 337 -5.61 -52.45 12.95
CA CYS A 337 -5.55 -53.68 12.18
C CYS A 337 -6.19 -54.85 12.91
N ASP A 338 -6.86 -55.70 12.14
CA ASP A 338 -7.32 -57.00 12.63
C ASP A 338 -6.12 -57.92 12.89
N ALA A 339 -6.32 -58.95 13.72
CA ALA A 339 -5.27 -59.89 14.09
C ALA A 339 -4.68 -60.57 12.83
N GLY A 340 -3.35 -60.69 12.78
CA GLY A 340 -2.61 -61.20 11.61
C GLY A 340 -2.10 -60.12 10.65
N PHE A 341 -2.51 -58.86 10.77
CA PHE A 341 -2.05 -57.78 9.88
C PHE A 341 -1.31 -56.66 10.62
N THR A 342 -0.38 -56.02 9.93
CA THR A 342 0.43 -54.90 10.41
C THR A 342 0.66 -53.86 9.30
N GLY A 343 1.37 -52.80 9.64
CA GLY A 343 1.61 -51.64 8.78
C GLY A 343 0.59 -50.53 8.97
N VAL A 344 0.90 -49.34 8.45
CA VAL A 344 0.10 -48.11 8.63
C VAL A 344 -1.33 -48.27 8.11
N ASN A 345 -1.50 -49.07 7.06
CA ASN A 345 -2.78 -49.33 6.40
C ASN A 345 -3.21 -50.79 6.55
N CYS A 346 -2.63 -51.54 7.49
CA CYS A 346 -2.89 -52.98 7.66
C CYS A 346 -2.60 -53.81 6.40
N GLN A 347 -1.71 -53.31 5.53
CA GLN A 347 -1.43 -53.89 4.22
C GLN A 347 -0.47 -55.08 4.27
N THR A 348 0.19 -55.29 5.41
CA THR A 348 1.24 -56.30 5.56
C THR A 348 0.71 -57.44 6.40
N ASP A 349 0.69 -58.64 5.83
CA ASP A 349 0.46 -59.88 6.59
C ASP A 349 1.64 -60.10 7.55
N ILE A 350 1.35 -60.49 8.78
CA ILE A 350 2.38 -60.81 9.77
C ILE A 350 2.91 -62.19 9.43
N ASP A 351 4.21 -62.29 9.15
CA ASP A 351 4.86 -63.58 8.96
C ASP A 351 5.04 -64.27 10.32
N GLU A 352 4.11 -65.17 10.67
CA GLU A 352 4.16 -65.92 11.92
C GLU A 352 5.34 -66.91 11.96
N CYS A 353 5.87 -67.30 10.79
CA CYS A 353 7.04 -68.16 10.66
C CYS A 353 8.36 -67.45 10.96
N ALA A 354 8.42 -66.12 10.96
CA ALA A 354 9.63 -65.35 11.26
C ALA A 354 10.21 -65.64 12.66
N SER A 355 9.36 -66.08 13.59
CA SER A 355 9.76 -66.50 14.94
C SER A 355 10.41 -67.89 15.01
N ASN A 356 10.46 -68.61 13.89
CA ASN A 356 10.89 -70.01 13.77
C ASN A 356 10.15 -70.95 14.74
N PRO A 357 8.80 -71.02 14.70
CA PRO A 357 8.03 -71.81 15.64
C PRO A 357 8.20 -73.33 15.43
N CYS A 358 8.53 -73.76 14.21
CA CYS A 358 8.75 -75.18 13.90
C CYS A 358 10.13 -75.65 14.37
N GLN A 359 10.14 -76.52 15.37
CA GLN A 359 11.35 -77.05 16.00
C GLN A 359 11.91 -78.24 15.18
N ASN A 360 13.10 -78.72 15.56
CA ASN A 360 13.72 -79.94 15.03
C ASN A 360 13.86 -80.00 13.49
N GLY A 361 14.08 -78.85 12.85
CA GLY A 361 14.24 -78.77 11.40
C GLY A 361 12.93 -78.88 10.60
N GLY A 362 11.78 -78.72 11.25
CA GLY A 362 10.48 -78.61 10.58
C GLY A 362 10.40 -77.38 9.66
N SER A 363 9.67 -77.52 8.55
CA SER A 363 9.42 -76.42 7.62
C SER A 363 8.14 -75.69 8.01
N CYS A 364 8.23 -74.36 8.16
CA CYS A 364 7.10 -73.51 8.52
C CYS A 364 6.40 -72.96 7.27
N GLN A 365 5.07 -73.03 7.26
CA GLN A 365 4.20 -72.38 6.29
C GLN A 365 3.34 -71.34 6.97
N ASP A 366 3.44 -70.10 6.48
CA ASP A 366 2.75 -68.91 6.97
C ASP A 366 1.29 -68.84 6.47
N HIS A 367 0.41 -68.32 7.32
CA HIS A 367 -1.03 -68.11 7.06
C HIS A 367 -1.55 -66.93 7.88
N VAL A 368 -2.56 -66.18 7.43
CA VAL A 368 -3.09 -65.04 8.22
C VAL A 368 -3.40 -65.42 9.68
N ASN A 369 -2.71 -64.79 10.63
CA ASN A 369 -2.85 -64.97 12.09
C ASN A 369 -2.61 -66.43 12.55
N SER A 370 -1.86 -67.23 11.79
CA SER A 370 -1.62 -68.65 12.09
C SER A 370 -0.43 -69.22 11.32
N TYR A 371 0.05 -70.40 11.70
CA TYR A 371 1.10 -71.07 10.92
C TYR A 371 0.90 -72.58 11.00
N ASN A 372 1.49 -73.29 10.04
CA ASN A 372 1.52 -74.75 10.01
C ASN A 372 2.96 -75.25 9.91
N CYS A 373 3.32 -76.22 10.77
CA CYS A 373 4.61 -76.88 10.69
C CYS A 373 4.51 -78.22 9.97
N THR A 374 5.40 -78.43 8.99
CA THR A 374 5.63 -79.73 8.38
C THR A 374 6.89 -80.33 8.99
N CYS A 375 6.74 -81.43 9.73
CA CYS A 375 7.84 -82.01 10.49
C CYS A 375 8.83 -82.78 9.63
N ALA A 376 10.11 -82.68 9.98
CA ALA A 376 11.14 -83.57 9.47
C ALA A 376 10.86 -85.02 9.92
N ALA A 377 11.37 -85.99 9.16
CA ALA A 377 11.23 -87.40 9.50
C ALA A 377 11.81 -87.69 10.90
N GLY A 378 11.09 -88.48 11.70
CA GLY A 378 11.42 -88.74 13.11
C GLY A 378 10.76 -87.79 14.11
N PHE A 379 10.06 -86.73 13.69
CA PHE A 379 9.40 -85.78 14.60
C PHE A 379 7.90 -85.63 14.35
N THR A 380 7.16 -85.27 15.40
CA THR A 380 5.71 -85.04 15.40
C THR A 380 5.30 -83.91 16.35
N GLY A 381 4.01 -83.58 16.38
CA GLY A 381 3.45 -82.45 17.12
C GLY A 381 3.21 -81.20 16.24
N ALA A 382 2.41 -80.26 16.74
CA ALA A 382 2.04 -79.05 15.99
C ALA A 382 3.22 -78.12 15.67
N GLU A 383 4.27 -78.17 16.49
CA GLU A 383 5.52 -77.42 16.31
C GLU A 383 6.71 -78.37 16.06
N CYS A 384 6.44 -79.64 15.74
CA CYS A 384 7.46 -80.67 15.55
C CYS A 384 8.36 -80.89 16.77
N GLN A 385 7.84 -80.62 17.96
CA GLN A 385 8.57 -80.63 19.22
C GLN A 385 8.79 -82.03 19.80
N THR A 386 8.12 -83.05 19.26
CA THR A 386 8.11 -84.40 19.83
C THR A 386 8.90 -85.34 18.94
N ASP A 387 9.95 -85.96 19.49
CA ASP A 387 10.67 -87.06 18.84
C ASP A 387 9.78 -88.31 18.81
N ILE A 388 9.75 -89.02 17.69
CA ILE A 388 8.97 -90.24 17.52
C ILE A 388 9.75 -91.38 18.18
N ASP A 389 9.15 -92.03 19.18
CA ASP A 389 9.74 -93.22 19.79
C ASP A 389 9.64 -94.41 18.82
N GLU A 390 10.71 -94.68 18.08
CA GLU A 390 10.80 -95.79 17.14
C GLU A 390 10.81 -97.16 17.84
N CYS A 391 11.19 -97.19 19.12
CA CYS A 391 11.16 -98.40 19.94
C CYS A 391 9.76 -98.82 20.39
N ALA A 392 8.75 -97.95 20.32
CA ALA A 392 7.36 -98.29 20.67
C ALA A 392 6.79 -99.45 19.84
N SER A 393 7.33 -99.68 18.64
CA SER A 393 6.98 -100.80 17.77
C SER A 393 7.59 -102.15 18.19
N ASN A 394 8.43 -102.16 19.23
CA ASN A 394 9.21 -103.29 19.71
C ASN A 394 10.03 -103.99 18.59
N PRO A 395 10.93 -103.28 17.91
CA PRO A 395 11.62 -103.83 16.75
C PRO A 395 12.73 -104.84 17.11
N CYS A 396 13.26 -104.79 18.33
CA CYS A 396 14.31 -105.71 18.80
C CYS A 396 13.72 -107.05 19.24
N GLN A 397 14.19 -108.14 18.63
CA GLN A 397 13.72 -109.49 18.87
C GLN A 397 14.53 -110.17 19.99
N ASN A 398 14.07 -111.35 20.43
CA ASN A 398 14.78 -112.24 21.36
C ASN A 398 15.25 -111.58 22.68
N GLY A 399 14.47 -110.62 23.18
CA GLY A 399 14.78 -109.90 24.42
C GLY A 399 15.85 -108.81 24.29
N GLY A 400 16.17 -108.39 23.06
CA GLY A 400 17.06 -107.25 22.81
C GLY A 400 16.50 -105.95 23.39
N SER A 401 17.36 -105.14 23.99
CA SER A 401 16.97 -103.83 24.52
C SER A 401 17.05 -102.79 23.41
N CYS A 402 15.92 -102.13 23.13
CA CYS A 402 15.83 -101.08 22.12
C CYS A 402 16.29 -99.73 22.68
N GLN A 403 17.14 -99.03 21.94
CA GLN A 403 17.48 -97.63 22.16
C GLN A 403 16.96 -96.78 21.01
N ASP A 404 16.09 -95.84 21.36
CA ASP A 404 15.48 -94.88 20.47
C ASP A 404 16.51 -93.86 19.94
N ARG A 405 16.34 -93.43 18.69
CA ARG A 405 17.23 -92.47 18.01
C ARG A 405 16.47 -91.79 16.88
N VAL A 406 16.43 -90.45 16.81
CA VAL A 406 15.83 -89.69 15.69
C VAL A 406 15.73 -90.45 14.34
N ASN A 407 14.52 -90.85 13.96
CA ASN A 407 14.17 -91.55 12.72
C ASN A 407 14.86 -92.93 12.55
N SER A 408 15.24 -93.59 13.65
CA SER A 408 15.99 -94.85 13.68
C SER A 408 15.96 -95.52 15.07
N TYR A 409 16.57 -96.69 15.22
CA TYR A 409 16.74 -97.30 16.53
C TYR A 409 17.97 -98.19 16.53
N ASN A 410 18.43 -98.61 17.71
CA ASN A 410 19.51 -99.58 17.85
C ASN A 410 19.10 -100.68 18.85
N CYS A 411 19.35 -101.93 18.48
CA CYS A 411 19.10 -103.08 19.33
C CYS A 411 20.39 -103.57 20.01
N ALA A 412 20.39 -103.57 21.34
CA ALA A 412 21.41 -104.22 22.13
C ALA A 412 21.00 -105.68 22.41
N CYS A 413 21.72 -106.63 21.80
CA CYS A 413 21.39 -108.05 21.85
C CYS A 413 21.86 -108.76 23.13
N ALA A 414 21.09 -109.76 23.57
CA ALA A 414 21.54 -110.69 24.60
C ALA A 414 22.71 -111.55 24.10
N ALA A 415 23.53 -112.09 25.01
CA ALA A 415 24.81 -112.74 24.67
C ALA A 415 24.72 -113.94 23.69
N GLU A 416 23.53 -114.51 23.49
CA GLU A 416 23.28 -115.64 22.59
C GLU A 416 22.73 -115.21 21.22
N PHE A 417 22.53 -113.92 20.97
CA PHE A 417 21.96 -113.39 19.73
C PHE A 417 22.78 -112.26 19.12
N VAL A 418 22.75 -112.17 17.79
CA VAL A 418 23.39 -111.12 16.98
C VAL A 418 22.48 -110.76 15.80
N GLY A 419 22.85 -109.76 15.00
CA GLY A 419 22.01 -109.19 13.94
C GLY A 419 21.54 -107.77 14.28
N GLU A 420 20.96 -107.07 13.32
CA GLU A 420 20.50 -105.68 13.48
C GLU A 420 19.31 -105.57 14.45
N HIS A 421 18.55 -106.65 14.58
CA HIS A 421 17.38 -106.78 15.43
C HIS A 421 17.49 -107.93 16.42
N CYS A 422 18.71 -108.45 16.65
CA CYS A 422 18.99 -109.60 17.52
C CYS A 422 18.27 -110.89 17.09
N GLU A 423 18.09 -111.06 15.78
CA GLU A 423 17.32 -112.13 15.15
C GLU A 423 18.11 -113.43 14.94
N LEU A 424 19.45 -113.39 14.97
CA LEU A 424 20.32 -114.54 14.70
C LEU A 424 20.86 -115.16 15.99
N ALA A 425 20.74 -116.49 16.17
CA ALA A 425 21.21 -117.20 17.35
C ALA A 425 22.63 -117.77 17.19
N ILE A 426 23.45 -117.71 18.25
CA ILE A 426 24.79 -118.30 18.30
C ILE A 426 24.71 -119.75 18.81
N GLU A 427 25.25 -120.71 18.06
CA GLU A 427 25.20 -122.14 18.41
C GLU A 427 26.48 -122.92 18.07
N TRP A 428 26.68 -124.09 18.70
CA TRP A 428 27.73 -125.03 18.32
C TRP A 428 27.20 -126.08 17.34
N LEU A 429 27.84 -126.19 16.17
CA LEU A 429 27.53 -127.17 15.14
C LEU A 429 28.68 -128.17 14.98
N LYS A 430 28.36 -129.47 15.06
CA LYS A 430 29.30 -130.54 14.70
C LYS A 430 29.42 -130.62 13.19
N VAL A 431 30.62 -130.43 12.65
CA VAL A 431 30.89 -130.38 11.19
C VAL A 431 31.80 -131.51 10.70
N GLY A 432 32.55 -132.15 11.60
CA GLY A 432 33.36 -133.33 11.31
C GLY A 432 33.14 -134.40 12.35
N SER A 433 33.08 -135.67 11.94
CA SER A 433 33.01 -136.81 12.85
C SER A 433 34.21 -137.72 12.67
N ALA A 434 34.95 -137.98 13.75
CA ALA A 434 36.16 -138.82 13.73
C ALA A 434 37.15 -138.47 12.61
N VAL A 435 37.41 -137.17 12.39
CA VAL A 435 38.39 -136.66 11.43
C VAL A 435 39.78 -137.00 11.93
N CYS A 436 40.48 -137.89 11.22
CA CYS A 436 41.77 -138.42 11.63
C CYS A 436 42.94 -137.61 11.06
N ILE A 437 43.89 -137.28 11.92
CA ILE A 437 45.07 -136.46 11.66
C ILE A 437 46.27 -137.37 11.90
N GLY A 438 47.06 -137.58 10.84
CA GLY A 438 48.33 -138.29 10.93
C GLY A 438 49.45 -137.34 11.36
N SER A 439 50.62 -137.91 11.61
CA SER A 439 51.82 -137.13 11.96
C SER A 439 53.01 -137.45 11.06
N LYS A 440 52.76 -138.06 9.89
CA LYS A 440 53.77 -138.60 8.99
C LYS A 440 53.25 -138.62 7.55
N ASN A 441 54.09 -138.27 6.58
CA ASN A 441 53.79 -138.27 5.14
C ASN A 441 52.65 -137.30 4.78
N ASP A 442 52.74 -136.05 5.25
CA ASP A 442 51.80 -134.96 4.95
C ASP A 442 50.31 -135.35 5.21
N GLN A 443 50.05 -136.09 6.29
CA GLN A 443 48.70 -136.62 6.57
C GLN A 443 47.85 -135.65 7.39
N PHE A 444 46.86 -135.04 6.73
CA PHE A 444 45.88 -134.15 7.36
C PHE A 444 44.50 -134.79 7.51
N GLY A 445 43.72 -134.27 8.45
CA GLY A 445 42.29 -134.57 8.55
C GLY A 445 41.48 -133.51 7.82
N ASN A 446 40.61 -133.89 6.89
CA ASN A 446 39.73 -132.93 6.20
C ASN A 446 38.30 -132.95 6.74
N PHE A 447 37.64 -131.79 6.67
CA PHE A 447 36.22 -131.64 7.01
C PHE A 447 35.59 -130.51 6.19
N THR A 448 34.28 -130.52 6.05
CA THR A 448 33.53 -129.46 5.37
C THR A 448 32.50 -128.86 6.30
N ILE A 449 32.24 -127.56 6.17
CA ILE A 449 31.17 -126.89 6.92
C ILE A 449 29.90 -126.93 6.04
N PRO A 450 28.83 -127.63 6.44
CA PRO A 450 27.71 -127.95 5.54
C PRO A 450 26.75 -126.77 5.30
N VAL A 451 26.85 -125.69 6.07
CA VAL A 451 25.94 -124.53 6.02
C VAL A 451 26.72 -123.25 5.76
N ALA A 452 26.06 -122.26 5.16
CA ALA A 452 26.59 -120.91 5.13
C ALA A 452 26.38 -120.27 6.50
N CYS A 453 27.46 -119.74 7.10
CA CYS A 453 27.42 -119.14 8.43
C CYS A 453 28.66 -118.28 8.70
N HIS A 454 28.62 -117.51 9.78
CA HIS A 454 29.82 -116.89 10.34
C HIS A 454 30.38 -117.77 11.46
N VAL A 455 31.60 -118.26 11.29
CA VAL A 455 32.29 -119.08 12.28
C VAL A 455 33.02 -118.19 13.27
N LEU A 456 32.68 -118.33 14.54
CA LEU A 456 33.30 -117.64 15.67
C LEU A 456 34.51 -118.40 16.21
N ASN A 457 34.47 -119.73 16.23
CA ASN A 457 35.53 -120.53 16.86
C ASN A 457 35.46 -122.00 16.39
N PHE A 458 36.56 -122.74 16.51
CA PHE A 458 36.64 -124.18 16.30
C PHE A 458 36.89 -124.92 17.61
N LYS A 459 36.33 -126.12 17.74
CA LYS A 459 36.61 -127.04 18.84
C LYS A 459 36.85 -128.45 18.29
N LEU A 460 37.92 -129.08 18.75
CA LEU A 460 38.24 -130.48 18.47
C LEU A 460 37.98 -131.32 19.73
N VAL A 461 37.31 -132.44 19.57
CA VAL A 461 37.02 -133.39 20.65
C VAL A 461 37.61 -134.74 20.29
N TYR A 462 38.55 -135.24 21.08
CA TYR A 462 39.24 -136.51 20.86
C TYR A 462 38.24 -137.67 20.88
N VAL A 463 38.31 -138.53 19.85
CA VAL A 463 37.44 -139.70 19.70
C VAL A 463 38.24 -140.99 19.89
N SER A 464 39.31 -141.16 19.11
CA SER A 464 40.08 -142.40 19.06
C SER A 464 41.44 -142.20 18.39
N GLY A 465 42.32 -143.18 18.50
CA GLY A 465 43.63 -143.18 17.82
C GLY A 465 44.76 -143.51 18.80
N GLY A 466 45.92 -143.85 18.24
CA GLY A 466 47.08 -144.17 19.06
C GLY A 466 47.65 -142.96 19.81
N GLY A 467 47.31 -141.74 19.39
CA GLY A 467 48.03 -140.53 19.79
C GLY A 467 49.30 -140.35 18.97
N ILE A 468 49.85 -139.14 18.99
CA ILE A 468 50.97 -138.70 18.13
C ILE A 468 52.26 -138.60 18.97
N THR A 469 53.42 -139.03 18.43
CA THR A 469 54.72 -139.00 19.13
C THR A 469 55.91 -138.68 18.20
N TRP A 470 56.97 -138.10 18.78
CA TRP A 470 58.28 -137.87 18.15
C TRP A 470 59.25 -139.00 18.57
N THR A 471 59.75 -139.82 17.64
CA THR A 471 60.64 -141.00 17.84
C THR A 471 60.04 -142.21 18.59
N THR A 472 60.72 -143.39 18.51
CA THR A 472 60.32 -144.74 18.97
C THR A 472 60.15 -144.92 20.50
N GLY A 473 59.73 -143.89 21.24
CA GLY A 473 59.42 -143.92 22.67
C GLY A 473 57.95 -144.23 23.00
N ASN A 474 57.69 -144.90 24.12
CA ASN A 474 56.38 -145.41 24.55
C ASN A 474 55.35 -144.34 25.03
N THR A 475 55.56 -143.04 24.81
CA THR A 475 54.67 -141.97 25.31
C THR A 475 53.85 -141.35 24.19
N LYS A 476 52.52 -141.54 24.22
CA LYS A 476 51.59 -140.99 23.22
C LYS A 476 50.67 -139.94 23.86
N ALA A 477 50.39 -138.86 23.14
CA ALA A 477 49.46 -137.79 23.53
C ALA A 477 48.29 -137.66 22.55
N TYR A 478 47.16 -137.07 22.97
CA TYR A 478 46.01 -136.89 22.07
C TYR A 478 46.30 -135.88 20.97
N TRP A 479 47.11 -134.86 21.28
CA TRP A 479 47.34 -133.71 20.43
C TRP A 479 48.82 -133.38 20.30
N GLY A 480 49.30 -133.26 19.08
CA GLY A 480 50.64 -132.76 18.77
C GLY A 480 51.81 -133.71 18.99
N THR A 481 52.96 -133.36 18.41
CA THR A 481 54.21 -134.16 18.44
C THR A 481 55.11 -133.71 19.59
N THR A 482 55.10 -134.42 20.72
CA THR A 482 55.99 -134.11 21.85
C THR A 482 56.49 -135.36 22.57
N ASN A 483 57.67 -135.26 23.19
CA ASN A 483 58.29 -136.33 23.99
C ASN A 483 57.82 -136.33 25.46
N ARG A 484 56.80 -135.54 25.83
CA ARG A 484 56.28 -135.40 27.20
C ARG A 484 54.74 -135.50 27.25
N ARG A 485 54.21 -136.32 28.17
CA ARG A 485 52.78 -136.29 28.54
C ARG A 485 52.46 -135.09 29.43
N ASN A 486 51.23 -134.57 29.34
CA ASN A 486 50.75 -133.36 30.03
C ASN A 486 51.56 -132.10 29.70
N ASN A 487 52.03 -132.00 28.45
CA ASN A 487 52.68 -130.80 27.94
C ASN A 487 51.62 -129.77 27.55
N LYS A 488 51.88 -128.48 27.76
CA LYS A 488 51.01 -127.38 27.35
C LYS A 488 51.19 -126.99 25.89
N ASP A 489 52.32 -127.38 25.31
CA ASP A 489 52.67 -127.08 23.93
C ASP A 489 51.83 -127.90 22.95
N LEU A 490 51.14 -127.18 22.07
CA LEU A 490 50.32 -127.70 20.97
C LEU A 490 50.87 -127.18 19.64
N ASN A 491 50.71 -127.98 18.59
CA ASN A 491 51.15 -127.65 17.23
C ASN A 491 50.14 -128.15 16.18
N LEU A 492 48.84 -128.11 16.52
CA LEU A 492 47.77 -128.37 15.57
C LEU A 492 47.28 -127.08 14.94
N HIS A 493 47.01 -127.12 13.64
CA HIS A 493 46.51 -125.96 12.91
C HIS A 493 45.34 -126.37 12.02
N ILE A 494 44.32 -125.54 12.00
CA ILE A 494 43.21 -125.62 11.04
C ILE A 494 43.54 -124.67 9.90
N THR A 495 43.52 -125.17 8.67
CA THR A 495 43.75 -124.39 7.46
C THR A 495 42.53 -124.44 6.54
N ASP A 496 42.47 -123.52 5.59
CA ASP A 496 41.61 -123.69 4.42
C ASP A 496 42.17 -124.75 3.45
N ALA A 497 41.47 -124.97 2.33
CA ALA A 497 41.89 -125.90 1.28
C ALA A 497 43.18 -125.48 0.53
N ASP A 498 43.59 -124.21 0.65
CA ASP A 498 44.82 -123.67 0.09
C ASP A 498 45.97 -123.68 1.12
N ASN A 499 45.76 -124.35 2.26
CA ASN A 499 46.70 -124.47 3.38
C ASN A 499 47.02 -123.16 4.11
N ASN A 500 46.19 -122.12 3.97
CA ASN A 500 46.32 -120.91 4.78
C ASN A 500 45.81 -121.15 6.19
N ARG A 501 46.60 -120.78 7.20
CA ARG A 501 46.24 -120.97 8.62
C ARG A 501 45.03 -120.11 9.01
N ILE A 502 43.98 -120.78 9.48
CA ILE A 502 42.75 -120.20 9.99
C ILE A 502 42.76 -120.18 11.52
N SER A 503 43.16 -121.28 12.17
CA SER A 503 43.16 -121.38 13.63
C SER A 503 44.29 -122.25 14.20
N PRO A 504 45.05 -121.80 15.21
CA PRO A 504 45.01 -120.46 15.77
C PRO A 504 45.36 -119.42 14.70
N PRO A 505 44.72 -118.24 14.70
CA PRO A 505 44.91 -117.26 13.65
C PRO A 505 46.37 -116.79 13.57
N PRO A 506 46.82 -116.25 12.42
CA PRO A 506 48.24 -115.96 12.18
C PRO A 506 48.93 -115.11 13.26
N ASP A 507 48.18 -114.23 13.92
CA ASP A 507 48.59 -113.32 14.98
C ASP A 507 48.54 -113.92 16.40
N PHE A 508 48.06 -115.15 16.56
CA PHE A 508 47.99 -115.81 17.86
C PHE A 508 49.40 -116.02 18.45
N PRO A 509 49.63 -115.72 19.75
CA PRO A 509 50.96 -115.81 20.36
C PRO A 509 51.53 -117.23 20.31
N LEU A 510 52.72 -117.37 19.74
CA LEU A 510 53.48 -118.63 19.70
C LEU A 510 54.47 -118.68 20.85
N THR A 511 54.62 -119.85 21.47
CA THR A 511 55.69 -120.12 22.44
C THR A 511 57.02 -120.43 21.75
N TYR A 512 56.98 -120.95 20.53
CA TYR A 512 58.15 -121.20 19.70
C TYR A 512 57.80 -121.07 18.21
N ALA A 513 58.66 -120.38 17.45
CA ALA A 513 58.53 -120.18 16.01
C ALA A 513 59.91 -120.25 15.33
N LYS A 514 60.31 -121.41 14.81
CA LYS A 514 61.58 -121.56 14.06
C LYS A 514 61.54 -122.81 13.17
N LEU A 515 62.07 -122.71 11.94
CA LEU A 515 62.20 -123.84 10.99
C LEU A 515 60.87 -124.61 10.81
N GLY A 516 59.78 -123.91 10.50
CA GLY A 516 58.47 -124.54 10.27
C GLY A 516 57.73 -125.04 11.53
N PHE A 517 58.31 -124.94 12.73
CA PHE A 517 57.62 -125.26 13.99
C PHE A 517 56.99 -124.02 14.61
N LEU A 518 55.68 -124.05 14.78
CA LEU A 518 54.77 -123.10 15.39
C LEU A 518 54.07 -123.82 16.54
N ILE A 519 54.62 -123.60 17.72
CA ILE A 519 54.11 -124.17 18.96
C ILE A 519 53.40 -123.05 19.71
N TYR A 520 52.23 -123.35 20.24
CA TYR A 520 51.43 -122.44 21.04
C TYR A 520 50.86 -123.15 22.27
N GLN A 521 50.30 -122.38 23.20
CA GLN A 521 49.64 -122.91 24.39
C GLN A 521 48.22 -122.35 24.46
N LEU A 522 47.25 -123.23 24.72
CA LEU A 522 45.88 -122.82 25.03
C LEU A 522 45.71 -122.67 26.55
N PRO A 523 45.01 -121.64 27.04
CA PRO A 523 44.84 -121.41 28.47
C PRO A 523 44.19 -122.60 29.19
N GLY A 524 44.89 -123.16 30.18
CA GLY A 524 44.35 -124.24 31.03
C GLY A 524 44.26 -125.62 30.38
N VAL A 525 44.80 -125.79 29.17
CA VAL A 525 44.72 -127.02 28.37
C VAL A 525 46.13 -127.61 28.15
N THR A 526 46.19 -128.93 28.07
CA THR A 526 47.38 -129.75 27.78
C THR A 526 47.12 -130.67 26.59
N ASN A 527 48.18 -131.27 26.05
CA ASN A 527 48.12 -132.26 24.99
C ASN A 527 47.38 -133.58 25.33
N MET A 528 46.92 -133.72 26.58
CA MET A 528 46.16 -134.87 27.08
C MET A 528 44.69 -134.53 27.38
N ASP A 529 44.27 -133.27 27.24
CA ASP A 529 42.86 -132.91 27.41
C ASP A 529 42.07 -133.34 26.18
N PRO A 530 40.92 -134.03 26.32
CA PRO A 530 40.17 -134.55 25.19
C PRO A 530 39.52 -133.42 24.36
N ASP A 531 39.32 -132.24 24.93
CA ASP A 531 38.65 -131.10 24.27
C ASP A 531 39.64 -129.96 24.04
N LEU A 532 39.93 -129.64 22.78
CA LEU A 532 40.67 -128.44 22.39
C LEU A 532 39.71 -127.41 21.82
N THR A 533 39.52 -126.30 22.52
CA THR A 533 38.80 -125.14 21.97
C THR A 533 39.81 -124.09 21.54
N PHE A 534 39.77 -123.71 20.28
CA PHE A 534 40.67 -122.73 19.69
C PHE A 534 40.32 -121.31 20.17
N PRO A 535 41.15 -120.30 19.92
CA PRO A 535 40.75 -118.90 20.13
C PRO A 535 39.59 -118.48 19.22
N GLU A 536 38.78 -117.53 19.68
CA GLU A 536 37.74 -116.92 18.83
C GLU A 536 38.37 -116.14 17.67
N LEU A 537 37.75 -116.24 16.51
CA LEU A 537 38.12 -115.54 15.29
C LEU A 537 37.56 -114.11 15.35
N SER A 538 38.45 -113.13 15.23
CA SER A 538 38.08 -111.71 15.17
C SER A 538 38.75 -111.07 13.95
N PRO A 539 38.01 -110.80 12.86
CA PRO A 539 36.56 -110.97 12.70
C PRO A 539 36.11 -112.43 12.53
N PRO A 540 34.81 -112.75 12.76
CA PRO A 540 34.25 -114.06 12.49
C PRO A 540 34.43 -114.47 11.02
N LEU A 541 34.78 -115.73 10.78
CA LEU A 541 35.05 -116.22 9.43
C LEU A 541 33.75 -116.47 8.67
N ALA A 542 33.50 -115.71 7.61
CA ALA A 542 32.38 -115.97 6.71
C ALA A 542 32.65 -117.24 5.87
N VAL A 543 31.74 -118.20 5.95
CA VAL A 543 31.85 -119.49 5.27
C VAL A 543 30.63 -119.74 4.40
N THR A 544 30.86 -120.22 3.17
CA THR A 544 29.80 -120.75 2.30
C THR A 544 29.61 -122.24 2.56
N ALA A 545 28.39 -122.72 2.39
CA ALA A 545 28.06 -124.14 2.53
C ALA A 545 28.98 -125.03 1.67
N GLY A 546 29.50 -126.10 2.27
CA GLY A 546 30.40 -127.07 1.64
C GLY A 546 31.88 -126.68 1.59
N LYS A 547 32.28 -125.54 2.16
CA LYS A 547 33.70 -125.12 2.17
C LYS A 547 34.55 -126.11 2.96
N GLU A 548 35.67 -126.54 2.36
CA GLU A 548 36.60 -127.51 2.92
C GLU A 548 37.69 -126.85 3.77
N PHE A 549 38.01 -127.52 4.88
CA PHE A 549 39.07 -127.18 5.83
C PHE A 549 39.89 -128.42 6.15
N ARG A 550 41.13 -128.19 6.59
CA ARG A 550 42.07 -129.26 6.94
C ARG A 550 42.62 -129.02 8.34
N ILE A 551 42.93 -130.11 9.03
CA ILE A 551 43.59 -130.11 10.33
C ILE A 551 44.94 -130.78 10.16
N TRP A 552 45.97 -130.03 10.51
CA TRP A 552 47.36 -130.42 10.37
C TRP A 552 48.03 -130.51 11.72
N VAL A 553 49.02 -131.38 11.81
CA VAL A 553 50.15 -131.19 12.71
C VAL A 553 51.20 -130.37 11.94
N ASP A 554 51.77 -129.36 12.57
CA ASP A 554 52.54 -128.32 11.88
C ASP A 554 53.75 -128.80 11.06
N GLN A 555 54.36 -129.93 11.43
CA GLN A 555 55.47 -130.53 10.68
C GLN A 555 55.02 -130.96 9.27
N ASP A 556 53.81 -131.52 9.18
CA ASP A 556 53.19 -132.04 7.96
C ASP A 556 52.64 -130.92 7.07
N LEU A 557 52.34 -129.74 7.64
CA LEU A 557 51.90 -128.58 6.84
C LEU A 557 53.04 -127.97 6.00
N ASN A 558 54.27 -128.00 6.55
CA ASN A 558 55.45 -127.37 5.95
C ASN A 558 56.37 -128.37 5.22
N ASN A 559 56.04 -129.66 5.19
CA ASN A 559 56.82 -130.75 4.58
C ASN A 559 58.28 -130.79 5.07
N GLU A 560 58.48 -130.63 6.38
CA GLU A 560 59.80 -130.61 7.03
C GLU A 560 59.94 -131.75 8.06
N TRP A 561 61.00 -132.56 7.95
CA TRP A 561 61.48 -133.54 8.96
C TRP A 561 60.43 -134.60 9.41
N GLU A 562 60.10 -135.56 8.53
CA GLU A 562 59.03 -136.55 8.80
C GLU A 562 59.50 -137.99 9.13
N ASN A 563 60.81 -138.25 9.18
CA ASN A 563 61.31 -139.63 9.15
C ASN A 563 61.07 -140.44 10.44
N ASP A 564 60.86 -139.79 11.58
CA ASP A 564 60.82 -140.40 12.92
C ASP A 564 59.49 -140.21 13.69
N ASN A 565 58.49 -139.56 13.11
CA ASN A 565 57.16 -139.44 13.69
C ASN A 565 56.32 -140.71 13.50
N GLU A 566 55.46 -141.03 14.47
CA GLU A 566 54.47 -142.12 14.39
C GLU A 566 53.19 -141.76 15.15
N GLY A 567 52.04 -142.21 14.63
CA GLY A 567 50.75 -142.09 15.30
C GLY A 567 49.66 -141.47 14.44
N GLN A 568 48.43 -141.55 14.96
CA GLN A 568 47.24 -140.92 14.39
C GLN A 568 46.29 -140.59 15.54
N THR A 569 45.64 -139.44 15.47
CA THR A 569 44.59 -139.02 16.39
C THR A 569 43.34 -138.65 15.59
N CYS A 570 42.14 -139.00 16.06
CA CYS A 570 40.89 -138.69 15.39
C CYS A 570 40.00 -137.85 16.29
N ALA A 571 39.40 -136.81 15.71
CA ALA A 571 38.63 -135.81 16.43
C ALA A 571 37.26 -135.56 15.81
N ASP A 572 36.27 -135.33 16.64
CA ASP A 572 35.06 -134.63 16.23
C ASP A 572 35.37 -133.14 16.12
N VAL A 573 34.94 -132.53 15.01
CA VAL A 573 35.15 -131.11 14.73
C VAL A 573 33.86 -130.35 14.93
N TRP A 574 33.91 -129.34 15.78
CA TRP A 574 32.81 -128.45 16.09
C TRP A 574 33.18 -127.03 15.71
N ILE A 575 32.18 -126.26 15.27
CA ILE A 575 32.29 -124.82 15.08
C ILE A 575 31.26 -124.10 15.94
N LYS A 576 31.62 -122.94 16.48
CA LYS A 576 30.65 -121.99 17.04
C LYS A 576 30.25 -121.04 15.91
N LYS A 577 28.97 -120.92 15.60
CA LYS A 577 28.48 -120.13 14.46
C LYS A 577 27.25 -119.30 14.79
N TYR A 578 26.95 -118.32 13.93
CA TYR A 578 25.64 -117.70 13.78
C TYR A 578 25.28 -117.54 12.31
#